data_AF-A0A937WDB4-F1
#
_entry.id   AF-A0A937WDB4-F1
#
_cell.length_a   1.000
_cell.length_b   1.000
_cell.length_c   1.000
_cell.angle_alpha   90.00
_cell.angle_beta   90.00
_cell.angle_gamma   90.00
#
_symmetry.space_group_name_H-M   'P 1'
#
loop_
_entity.id
_entity.type
_entity.pdbx_description
1 polymer ?
#
loop_
_entity_poly.entity_id
_entity_poly.type
_entity_poly.pdbx_seq_one_letter_code
_entity_poly.pdbx_strand_id
1 'polypeptide(L)'
;MLAPQITTKFTIEQLLGALEQLSPQELLEFEEKFFDMKQQRIVFLADEKVLQQQIAYRFPKRKKQRMCALLSKSNAGVITREEKLELDGLIEEFEQKSLEKAEAMYLLAQRKQKIDTIPDEGKETRS
;
A
#
# COMPACT_ATOMS: atom_id res chain seq x y z
N MET A 1 28.64 -11.75 24.01
CA MET A 1 28.76 -12.53 22.76
C MET A 1 28.07 -11.73 21.66
N LEU A 2 28.81 -11.25 20.66
CA LEU A 2 28.27 -10.46 19.54
C LEU A 2 27.81 -11.43 18.45
N ALA A 3 26.53 -11.39 18.08
CA ALA A 3 25.99 -12.19 16.99
C ALA A 3 26.60 -11.76 15.64
N PRO A 4 26.98 -12.68 14.75
CA PRO A 4 27.51 -12.35 13.44
C PRO A 4 26.40 -11.76 12.57
N GLN A 5 26.59 -10.51 12.13
CA GLN A 5 25.70 -9.84 11.18
C GLN A 5 25.97 -10.38 9.77
N ILE A 6 25.34 -11.51 9.42
CA ILE A 6 25.45 -12.08 8.08
C ILE A 6 24.70 -11.16 7.12
N THR A 7 25.44 -10.37 6.35
CA THR A 7 24.85 -9.51 5.30
C THR A 7 24.75 -10.32 4.01
N THR A 8 23.87 -11.31 3.98
CA THR A 8 23.61 -12.10 2.76
C THR A 8 22.73 -11.29 1.82
N LYS A 9 23.20 -11.05 0.59
CA LYS A 9 22.34 -10.51 -0.47
C LYS A 9 21.46 -11.64 -0.98
N PHE A 10 20.16 -11.57 -0.70
CA PHE A 10 19.16 -12.50 -1.25
C PHE A 10 18.66 -12.01 -2.61
N THR A 11 18.49 -12.91 -3.57
CA THR A 11 17.74 -12.61 -4.81
C THR A 11 16.23 -12.64 -4.53
N ILE A 12 15.45 -12.04 -5.43
CA ILE A 12 13.98 -12.05 -5.30
C ILE A 12 13.45 -13.48 -5.34
N GLU A 13 13.98 -14.36 -6.19
CA GLU A 13 13.51 -15.76 -6.25
C GLU A 13 13.81 -16.52 -4.95
N GLN A 14 14.95 -16.24 -4.31
CA GLN A 14 15.30 -16.85 -3.02
C GLN A 14 14.37 -16.38 -1.90
N LEU A 15 13.95 -15.12 -1.95
CA LEU A 15 13.03 -14.55 -0.97
C LEU A 15 11.62 -15.12 -1.15
N LEU A 16 11.14 -15.23 -2.40
CA LEU A 16 9.86 -15.86 -2.71
C LEU A 16 9.85 -17.34 -2.30
N GLY A 17 10.91 -18.09 -2.62
CA GLY A 17 11.03 -19.48 -2.22
C GLY A 17 11.10 -19.69 -0.70
N ALA A 18 11.61 -18.70 0.06
CA ALA A 18 11.58 -18.74 1.52
C ALA A 18 10.17 -18.46 2.08
N LEU A 19 9.39 -17.58 1.43
CA LEU A 19 8.01 -17.28 1.82
C LEU A 19 7.07 -18.48 1.61
N GLU A 20 7.29 -19.26 0.57
CA GLU A 20 6.53 -20.49 0.31
C GLU A 20 6.71 -21.57 1.40
N GLN A 21 7.79 -21.50 2.17
CA GLN A 21 8.09 -22.44 3.25
C GLN A 21 7.54 -21.99 4.61
N LEU A 22 7.02 -20.76 4.71
CA LEU A 22 6.46 -20.24 5.95
C LEU A 22 5.12 -20.89 6.25
N SER A 23 4.86 -21.15 7.54
CA SER A 23 3.52 -21.48 7.99
C SER A 23 2.58 -20.26 7.83
N PRO A 24 1.25 -20.46 7.81
CA PRO A 24 0.30 -19.34 7.70
C PRO A 24 0.47 -18.27 8.78
N GLN A 25 0.87 -18.65 9.99
CA GLN A 25 1.09 -17.72 11.09
C GLN A 25 2.37 -16.91 10.91
N GLU A 26 3.45 -17.53 10.45
CA GLU A 26 4.71 -16.84 10.13
C GLU A 26 4.57 -15.91 8.92
N LEU A 27 3.71 -16.28 7.97
CA LEU A 27 3.40 -15.46 6.81
C LEU A 27 2.65 -14.18 7.21
N LEU A 28 1.68 -14.28 8.14
CA LEU A 28 1.02 -13.10 8.74
C LEU A 28 2.02 -12.19 9.47
N GLU A 29 2.92 -12.76 10.27
CA GLU A 29 3.96 -11.97 10.95
C GLU A 29 4.93 -11.32 9.97
N PHE A 30 5.28 -12.02 8.89
CA PHE A 30 6.11 -11.47 7.82
C PHE A 30 5.41 -10.31 7.13
N GLU A 31 4.12 -10.44 6.81
CA GLU A 31 3.33 -9.38 6.19
C GLU A 31 3.31 -8.12 7.06
N GLU A 32 3.06 -8.24 8.37
CA GLU A 32 3.10 -7.12 9.31
C GLU A 32 4.49 -6.45 9.33
N LYS A 33 5.56 -7.23 9.53
CA LYS A 33 6.93 -6.69 9.61
C LYS A 33 7.39 -6.10 8.27
N PHE A 34 7.02 -6.72 7.16
CA PHE A 34 7.36 -6.23 5.82
C PHE A 34 6.60 -4.94 5.49
N PHE A 35 5.34 -4.85 5.92
CA PHE A 35 4.54 -3.64 5.82
C PHE A 35 5.17 -2.50 6.64
N ASP A 36 5.54 -2.74 7.90
CA ASP A 36 6.24 -1.76 8.75
C ASP A 36 7.58 -1.33 8.15
N MET A 37 8.36 -2.28 7.63
CA MET A 37 9.65 -2.00 6.97
C MET A 37 9.46 -1.16 5.70
N LYS A 38 8.44 -1.47 4.88
CA LYS A 38 8.08 -0.64 3.71
C LYS A 38 7.66 0.75 4.15
N GLN A 39 6.87 0.89 5.21
CA GLN A 39 6.45 2.19 5.73
C GLN A 39 7.64 3.05 6.15
N GLN A 40 8.61 2.49 6.89
CA GLN A 40 9.81 3.25 7.28
C GLN A 40 10.60 3.77 6.08
N ARG A 41 10.65 3.00 4.99
CA ARG A 41 11.31 3.42 3.74
C ARG A 41 10.49 4.42 2.92
N ILE A 42 9.16 4.28 2.88
CA ILE A 42 8.26 5.14 2.10
C ILE A 42 8.01 6.49 2.79
N VAL A 43 7.92 6.52 4.13
CA VAL A 43 7.81 7.75 4.92
C VAL A 43 9.01 8.69 4.67
N PHE A 44 10.17 8.16 4.27
CA PHE A 44 11.35 8.97 3.97
C PHE A 44 11.43 9.44 2.49
N LEU A 45 10.73 8.77 1.56
CA LEU A 45 10.87 9.02 0.11
C LEU A 45 9.65 9.68 -0.54
N ALA A 46 8.44 9.56 0.03
CA ALA A 46 7.25 10.14 -0.56
C ALA A 46 7.07 11.62 -0.13
N ASP A 47 7.22 12.55 -1.06
CA ASP A 47 6.84 13.95 -0.87
C ASP A 47 5.37 14.02 -0.42
N GLU A 48 5.08 14.82 0.62
CA GLU A 48 3.71 15.04 1.11
C GLU A 48 2.76 15.44 -0.03
N LYS A 49 3.25 16.24 -1.00
CA LYS A 49 2.49 16.65 -2.17
C LYS A 49 2.07 15.47 -3.05
N VAL A 50 2.90 14.43 -3.14
CA VAL A 50 2.59 13.20 -3.89
C VAL A 50 1.52 12.39 -3.18
N LEU A 51 1.61 12.25 -1.86
CA LEU A 51 0.58 11.58 -1.06
C LEU A 51 -0.77 12.32 -1.16
N GLN A 52 -0.76 13.65 -1.09
CA GLN A 52 -1.97 14.46 -1.27
C GLN A 52 -2.58 14.27 -2.67
N GLN A 53 -1.76 14.17 -3.73
CA GLN A 53 -2.24 13.87 -5.08
C GLN A 53 -2.89 12.49 -5.19
N GLN A 54 -2.30 11.46 -4.58
CA GLN A 54 -2.88 10.11 -4.53
C GLN A 54 -4.23 10.09 -3.81
N ILE A 55 -4.37 10.85 -2.72
CA ILE A 55 -5.65 10.99 -2.00
C ILE A 55 -6.70 11.73 -2.83
N ALA A 56 -6.27 12.79 -3.54
CA ALA A 56 -7.13 13.59 -4.39
C ALA A 56 -7.61 12.84 -5.63
N TYR A 57 -6.94 11.73 -6.00
CA TYR A 57 -7.34 10.92 -7.14
C TYR A 57 -8.82 10.50 -7.05
N ARG A 58 -9.50 10.62 -8.18
CA ARG A 58 -10.87 10.18 -8.40
C ARG A 58 -10.89 9.30 -9.62
N PHE A 59 -11.42 8.09 -9.47
CA PHE A 59 -11.62 7.20 -10.60
C PHE A 59 -12.50 7.90 -11.66
N PRO A 60 -12.06 8.00 -12.92
CA PRO A 60 -12.76 8.79 -13.93
C PRO A 60 -14.23 8.36 -14.10
N LYS A 61 -15.15 9.33 -14.12
CA LYS A 61 -16.60 9.07 -14.19
C LYS A 61 -16.98 8.17 -15.36
N ARG A 62 -16.36 8.36 -16.53
CA ARG A 62 -16.59 7.54 -17.73
C ARG A 62 -16.17 6.09 -17.50
N LYS A 63 -14.99 5.85 -16.91
CA LYS A 63 -14.51 4.51 -16.56
C LYS A 63 -15.43 3.84 -15.54
N LYS A 64 -15.86 4.57 -14.51
CA LYS A 64 -16.82 4.08 -13.51
C LYS A 64 -18.15 3.65 -14.16
N GLN A 65 -18.70 4.49 -15.03
CA GLN A 65 -19.93 4.17 -15.76
C GLN A 65 -19.78 2.94 -16.64
N ARG A 66 -18.66 2.82 -17.35
CA ARG A 66 -18.34 1.65 -18.17
C ARG A 66 -18.25 0.37 -17.34
N MET A 67 -17.50 0.42 -16.23
CA MET A 67 -17.38 -0.70 -15.28
C MET A 67 -18.75 -1.14 -14.76
N CYS A 68 -19.61 -0.21 -14.33
CA CYS A 68 -20.97 -0.54 -13.90
C CYS A 68 -21.81 -1.19 -14.99
N ALA A 69 -21.74 -0.69 -16.23
CA ALA A 69 -22.46 -1.29 -17.35
C ALA A 69 -21.99 -2.72 -17.65
N LEU A 70 -20.68 -2.96 -17.58
CA LEU A 70 -20.09 -4.30 -17.77
C LEU A 70 -20.46 -5.24 -16.63
N LEU A 71 -20.47 -4.78 -15.38
CA LEU A 71 -20.97 -5.56 -14.24
C LEU A 71 -22.43 -5.96 -14.44
N SER A 72 -23.28 -5.03 -14.90
CA SER A 72 -24.69 -5.35 -15.21
C SER A 72 -24.81 -6.42 -16.30
N LYS A 73 -24.00 -6.35 -17.37
CA LYS A 73 -23.96 -7.39 -18.41
C LYS A 73 -23.47 -8.73 -17.89
N SER A 74 -22.44 -8.73 -17.04
CA SER A 74 -21.91 -9.94 -16.40
C SER A 74 -22.97 -10.61 -15.55
N ASN A 75 -23.67 -9.84 -14.72
CA ASN A 75 -24.76 -10.34 -13.86
C ASN A 75 -25.95 -10.88 -14.67
N ALA A 76 -26.20 -10.32 -15.85
CA ALA A 76 -27.22 -10.81 -16.77
C ALA A 76 -26.75 -12.01 -17.63
N GLY A 77 -25.49 -12.43 -17.52
CA GLY A 77 -24.93 -13.54 -18.29
C GLY A 77 -24.73 -13.26 -19.78
N VAL A 78 -24.77 -11.99 -20.20
CA VAL A 78 -24.69 -11.56 -21.62
C VAL A 78 -23.37 -10.88 -21.96
N ILE A 79 -22.39 -10.94 -21.06
CA ILE A 79 -21.07 -10.33 -21.26
C ILE A 79 -20.26 -11.13 -22.28
N THR A 80 -19.63 -10.44 -23.23
CA THR A 80 -18.70 -11.12 -24.16
C THR A 80 -17.34 -11.35 -23.51
N ARG A 81 -16.50 -12.19 -24.14
CA ARG A 81 -15.13 -12.42 -23.67
C ARG A 81 -14.29 -11.14 -23.63
N GLU A 82 -14.42 -10.30 -24.66
CA GLU A 82 -13.70 -9.03 -24.76
C GLU A 82 -14.16 -8.05 -23.67
N GLU A 83 -15.47 -7.99 -23.45
CA GLU A 83 -16.07 -7.17 -22.40
C GLU A 83 -15.68 -7.63 -21.00
N LYS A 84 -15.50 -8.94 -20.80
CA LYS A 84 -14.99 -9.49 -19.54
C LYS A 84 -13.54 -9.07 -19.28
N LEU A 85 -12.67 -9.15 -20.29
CA LEU A 85 -11.29 -8.66 -20.17
C LEU A 85 -11.23 -7.16 -19.85
N GLU A 86 -12.10 -6.37 -20.48
CA GLU A 86 -12.23 -4.94 -20.17
C GLU A 86 -12.70 -4.71 -18.73
N LEU A 87 -13.67 -5.49 -18.26
CA LEU A 87 -14.16 -5.42 -16.89
C LEU A 87 -13.07 -5.76 -15.88
N ASP A 88 -12.33 -6.84 -16.10
CA ASP A 88 -11.25 -7.28 -15.22
C ASP A 88 -10.16 -6.19 -15.10
N GLY A 89 -9.75 -5.57 -16.23
CA GLY A 89 -8.78 -4.48 -16.20
C GLY A 89 -9.30 -3.20 -15.52
N LEU A 90 -10.60 -2.90 -15.63
CA LEU A 90 -11.20 -1.77 -14.92
C LEU A 90 -11.28 -2.01 -13.40
N ILE A 91 -11.53 -3.25 -12.97
CA ILE A 91 -11.53 -3.65 -11.56
C ILE A 91 -10.11 -3.53 -11.00
N GLU A 92 -9.12 -4.11 -11.68
CA GLU A 92 -7.71 -4.06 -11.26
C GLU A 92 -7.22 -2.60 -11.11
N GLU A 93 -7.50 -1.74 -12.09
CA GLU A 93 -7.15 -0.31 -12.00
C GLU A 93 -7.84 0.37 -10.82
N PHE A 94 -9.11 0.06 -10.57
CA PHE A 94 -9.87 0.63 -9.46
C PHE A 94 -9.33 0.18 -8.11
N GLU A 95 -9.03 -1.10 -7.95
CA GLU A 95 -8.47 -1.69 -6.73
C GLU A 95 -7.09 -1.12 -6.43
N GLN A 96 -6.20 -1.11 -7.42
CA GLN A 96 -4.86 -0.57 -7.29
C GLN A 96 -4.88 0.90 -6.85
N LYS A 97 -5.75 1.72 -7.47
CA LYS A 97 -5.88 3.14 -7.10
C LYS A 97 -6.55 3.36 -5.74
N SER A 98 -7.43 2.45 -5.33
CA SER A 98 -8.05 2.48 -4.01
C SER A 98 -7.05 2.12 -2.91
N LEU A 99 -6.19 1.13 -3.17
CA LEU A 99 -5.10 0.75 -2.28
C LEU A 99 -4.07 1.87 -2.13
N GLU A 100 -3.56 2.42 -3.24
CA GLU A 100 -2.63 3.57 -3.22
C GLU A 100 -3.18 4.75 -2.40
N LYS A 101 -4.48 5.01 -2.55
CA LYS A 101 -5.15 6.07 -1.80
C LYS A 101 -5.25 5.75 -0.30
N ALA A 102 -5.61 4.53 0.06
CA ALA A 102 -5.68 4.10 1.46
C ALA A 102 -4.30 4.18 2.13
N GLU A 103 -3.26 3.70 1.45
CA GLU A 103 -1.86 3.81 1.89
C GLU A 103 -1.44 5.27 2.07
N ALA A 104 -1.76 6.15 1.11
CA ALA A 104 -1.44 7.57 1.20
C ALA A 104 -2.14 8.26 2.37
N MET A 105 -3.43 7.95 2.61
CA MET A 105 -4.18 8.48 3.76
C MET A 105 -3.54 8.05 5.09
N TYR A 106 -3.18 6.77 5.17
CA TYR A 106 -2.55 6.21 6.36
C TYR A 106 -1.17 6.83 6.64
N LEU A 107 -0.33 6.97 5.62
CA LEU A 107 0.99 7.60 5.74
C LEU A 107 0.91 9.07 6.17
N LEU A 108 -0.05 9.84 5.64
CA LEU A 108 -0.29 11.21 6.11
C LEU A 108 -0.78 11.26 7.55
N ALA A 109 -1.65 10.34 7.96
CA ALA A 109 -2.14 10.26 9.33
C ALA A 109 -1.00 9.97 10.32
N GLN A 110 -0.12 9.01 10.00
CA GLN A 110 1.06 8.72 10.82
C GLN A 110 2.00 9.93 10.95
N ARG A 111 2.26 10.67 9.86
CA ARG A 111 3.10 11.87 9.91
C ARG A 111 2.56 12.92 10.87
N LYS A 112 1.24 13.13 10.87
CA LYS A 112 0.59 14.07 11.81
C LYS A 112 0.76 13.63 13.26
N GLN A 113 0.56 12.35 13.56
CA GLN A 113 0.75 11.81 14.92
C GLN A 113 2.20 11.91 15.41
N LYS A 114 3.18 11.77 14.51
CA LYS A 114 4.62 11.86 14.84
C LYS A 114 5.10 13.29 15.10
N ILE A 115 4.41 14.29 14.55
CA ILE A 115 4.69 15.72 14.82
C ILE A 115 4.14 16.13 16.19
N ASP A 116 2.97 15.60 16.58
CA ASP A 116 2.31 15.92 17.86
C ASP A 116 2.98 15.27 19.08
N THR A 117 3.95 14.36 18.88
CA THR A 117 4.62 13.60 19.95
C THR A 117 6.07 14.01 20.19
N ILE A 118 6.55 15.12 19.62
CA ILE A 118 7.85 15.70 19.97
C ILE A 118 7.68 16.53 21.26
N PRO A 119 8.21 16.10 22.41
CA PRO A 119 8.21 16.93 23.60
C PRO A 119 9.14 18.13 23.39
N ASP A 120 8.65 19.31 23.77
CA ASP A 120 9.38 20.57 23.88
C ASP A 120 10.47 20.47 24.95
N GLU A 121 11.60 19.83 24.63
CA GLU A 121 12.83 19.92 25.43
C GLU A 121 13.50 21.27 25.16
N GLY A 122 12.93 22.33 25.71
CA GLY A 122 13.32 23.68 25.31
C GLY A 122 12.87 24.81 26.21
N LYS A 123 12.79 24.64 27.53
CA LYS A 123 12.80 25.79 28.45
C LYS A 123 13.79 25.61 29.58
N GLU A 124 14.94 26.23 29.36
CA GLU A 124 15.78 26.79 30.41
C GLU A 124 14.91 27.45 31.50
N THR A 125 15.03 26.98 32.73
CA THR A 125 14.86 27.87 33.90
C THR A 125 16.16 27.84 34.69
N ARG A 126 17.13 28.61 34.18
CA ARG A 126 18.06 29.33 35.03
C ARG A 126 17.29 30.46 35.69
N SER A 127 17.06 30.37 36.99
CA SER A 127 17.10 31.47 37.98
C SER A 127 16.95 30.89 39.36
#